data_AF-A0A068N4G1-F1
#
_entry.id   AF-A0A068N4G1-F1
#
_cell.length_a   1.000
_cell.length_b   1.000
_cell.length_c   1.000
_cell.angle_alpha   90.00
_cell.angle_beta   90.00
_cell.angle_gamma   90.00
#
_symmetry.space_group_name_H-M   'P 1'
#
loop_
_entity.id
_entity.type
_entity.pdbx_description
1 polymer ?
#
loop_
_entity_poly.entity_id
_entity_poly.type
_entity_poly.pdbx_seq_one_letter_code
_entity_poly.pdbx_strand_id
1 'polypeptide(L)' 'MNEPKQTETVQVVEKVSAILSPYFIVIVGLFLADSNFLIGIALVFVGVFSLLKLSWQDLQTGVEKVKGFFAEKQ' A
#
# COMPACT_ATOMS: atom_id res chain seq x y z
N MET A 1 36.99 -8.27 -8.02
CA MET A 1 35.70 -8.17 -7.30
C MET A 1 34.69 -7.76 -8.36
N ASN A 2 33.83 -8.68 -8.82
CA ASN A 2 32.89 -8.38 -9.89
C ASN A 2 31.66 -7.71 -9.26
N GLU A 3 31.51 -6.40 -9.46
CA GLU A 3 30.28 -5.69 -9.11
C GLU A 3 29.12 -6.30 -9.92
N PRO A 4 28.02 -6.75 -9.29
CA PRO A 4 26.87 -7.24 -10.02
C PRO A 4 26.22 -6.06 -10.73
N LYS A 5 26.56 -5.88 -12.00
CA LYS A 5 25.95 -4.90 -12.90
C LYS A 5 24.49 -5.31 -13.07
N GLN A 6 23.59 -4.73 -12.28
CA GLN A 6 22.16 -4.99 -12.37
C GLN A 6 21.69 -4.66 -13.79
N THR A 7 21.39 -5.69 -14.57
CA THR A 7 20.93 -5.58 -15.96
C THR A 7 19.70 -4.67 -16.00
N GLU A 8 19.61 -3.74 -16.95
CA GLU A 8 18.48 -2.78 -17.09
C GLU A 8 17.11 -3.47 -16.98
N THR A 9 16.99 -4.70 -17.49
CA THR A 9 15.80 -5.54 -17.38
C THR A 9 15.32 -5.72 -15.94
N VAL A 10 16.23 -5.92 -14.97
CA VAL A 10 15.87 -6.11 -13.55
C VAL A 10 15.24 -4.84 -12.98
N GLN A 11 15.77 -3.67 -13.34
CA GLN A 11 15.23 -2.37 -12.89
C GLN A 11 13.82 -2.10 -13.45
N VAL A 12 13.55 -2.55 -14.68
CA VAL A 12 12.21 -2.44 -15.29
C VAL A 12 11.23 -3.35 -14.56
N VAL A 13 11.62 -4.61 -14.29
CA VAL A 13 10.78 -5.56 -13.56
C VAL A 13 10.47 -5.06 -12.14
N GLU A 14 11.44 -4.47 -11.45
CA GLU A 14 11.22 -3.87 -10.13
C GLU A 14 10.20 -2.74 -10.17
N LYS A 15 10.31 -1.82 -11.14
CA LYS A 15 9.35 -0.71 -11.29
C LYS A 15 7.95 -1.22 -11.63
N VAL A 16 7.85 -2.24 -12.49
CA VAL A 16 6.57 -2.85 -12.87
C VAL A 16 5.96 -3.61 -11.70
N SER A 17 6.75 -4.38 -10.95
CA SER A 17 6.32 -5.10 -9.73
C SER A 17 5.82 -4.15 -8.65
N ALA A 18 6.51 -3.02 -8.44
CA ALA A 18 6.09 -2.00 -7.46
C ALA A 18 4.73 -1.37 -7.80
N ILE A 19 4.33 -1.38 -9.07
CA ILE A 19 3.02 -0.89 -9.51
C ILE A 19 1.99 -2.02 -9.47
N LEU A 20 2.30 -3.21 -10.01
CA LEU A 20 1.37 -4.33 -10.13
C LEU A 20 0.99 -4.96 -8.78
N SER A 21 1.94 -5.07 -7.86
CA SER A 21 1.71 -5.74 -6.57
C SER A 21 0.57 -5.11 -5.75
N PRO A 22 0.52 -3.77 -5.57
CA PRO A 22 -0.61 -3.12 -4.92
C PRO A 22 -1.97 -3.43 -5.58
N TYR A 23 -2.06 -3.40 -6.91
CA TYR A 23 -3.31 -3.70 -7.62
C TYR A 23 -3.73 -5.16 -7.43
N PHE A 24 -2.78 -6.09 -7.47
CA PHE A 24 -3.05 -7.50 -7.20
C PHE A 24 -3.62 -7.69 -5.79
N ILE A 25 -3.05 -7.03 -4.79
CA ILE A 25 -3.54 -7.06 -3.40
C ILE A 25 -4.99 -6.54 -3.32
N VAL A 26 -5.32 -5.44 -4.01
CA VAL A 26 -6.69 -4.90 -4.03
C VAL A 26 -7.66 -5.91 -4.67
N ILE A 27 -7.29 -6.50 -5.81
CA ILE A 27 -8.16 -7.47 -6.51
C ILE A 27 -8.42 -8.70 -5.64
N VAL A 28 -7.36 -9.27 -5.03
CA VAL A 28 -7.49 -10.41 -4.12
C VAL A 28 -8.31 -10.04 -2.89
N GLY A 29 -8.11 -8.83 -2.33
CA GLY A 29 -8.88 -8.32 -1.21
C GLY A 29 -10.37 -8.21 -1.51
N LEU A 30 -10.73 -7.64 -2.67
CA LEU A 30 -12.12 -7.56 -3.12
C LEU A 30 -12.72 -8.95 -3.33
N PHE A 31 -11.96 -9.89 -3.89
CA PHE A 31 -12.40 -11.27 -4.06
C PHE A 31 -12.62 -11.96 -2.71
N LEU A 32 -11.71 -11.78 -1.75
CA LEU A 32 -11.84 -12.36 -0.41
C LEU A 32 -12.94 -11.70 0.42
N ALA A 33 -13.33 -10.46 0.12
CA ALA A 33 -14.37 -9.75 0.87
C ALA A 33 -15.73 -10.47 0.81
N ASP A 34 -15.97 -11.24 -0.25
CA ASP A 34 -17.17 -12.06 -0.40
C ASP A 34 -17.22 -13.25 0.58
N SER A 35 -16.07 -13.86 0.87
CA SER A 35 -15.98 -15.01 1.79
C SER A 35 -15.63 -14.62 3.23
N ASN A 36 -14.77 -13.61 3.39
CA ASN A 36 -14.22 -13.13 4.64
C ASN A 36 -14.06 -11.62 4.58
N PHE A 37 -15.15 -10.91 4.87
CA PHE A 37 -15.24 -9.45 4.79
C PHE A 37 -14.10 -8.72 5.49
N LEU A 38 -13.74 -9.12 6.72
CA LEU A 38 -12.66 -8.48 7.49
C LEU A 38 -11.30 -8.60 6.79
N ILE A 39 -10.97 -9.79 6.28
CA ILE A 39 -9.69 -10.03 5.61
C ILE A 39 -9.68 -9.32 4.26
N GLY A 40 -10.78 -9.39 3.52
CA GLY A 40 -10.92 -8.72 2.24
C GLY A 40 -10.76 -7.21 2.35
N ILE A 41 -11.45 -6.58 3.31
CA ILE A 41 -11.32 -5.14 3.55
C ILE A 41 -9.92 -4.77 4.03
N ALA A 42 -9.30 -5.56 4.91
CA ALA A 42 -7.94 -5.29 5.36
C ALA A 42 -6.96 -5.28 4.17
N LEU A 43 -7.08 -6.25 3.27
CA LEU A 43 -6.27 -6.33 2.05
C LEU A 43 -6.54 -5.16 1.10
N VAL A 44 -7.81 -4.80 0.87
CA VAL A 44 -8.15 -3.63 0.06
C VAL A 44 -7.56 -2.35 0.65
N PHE A 45 -7.66 -2.17 1.97
CA PHE A 45 -7.02 -1.05 2.66
C PHE A 45 -5.51 -1.04 2.42
N VAL A 46 -4.83 -2.15 2.64
CA VAL A 46 -3.37 -2.24 2.43
C VAL A 46 -3.01 -1.94 0.96
N GLY A 47 -3.74 -2.50 0.01
CA GLY A 47 -3.50 -2.28 -1.42
C GLY A 47 -3.72 -0.81 -1.83
N VAL A 48 -4.80 -0.19 -1.37
CA VAL A 48 -5.08 1.24 -1.62
C VAL A 48 -4.03 2.14 -0.95
N PHE A 49 -3.65 1.86 0.30
CA PHE A 49 -2.59 2.61 0.98
C PHE A 49 -1.25 2.50 0.24
N SER A 50 -0.94 1.32 -0.30
CA SER A 50 0.25 1.09 -1.10
C SER A 50 0.22 1.85 -2.43
N LEU A 51 -0.94 1.90 -3.10
CA LEU A 51 -1.15 2.70 -4.32
C LEU A 51 -1.00 4.21 -4.06
N LEU A 52 -1.51 4.69 -2.93
CA LEU A 52 -1.42 6.08 -2.53
C LEU A 52 0.03 6.50 -2.17
N LYS A 53 0.99 5.56 -2.18
CA LYS A 53 2.39 5.76 -1.78
C LYS A 53 2.52 6.54 -0.47
N LEU A 54 1.56 6.36 0.44
CA LEU A 54 1.58 7.03 1.72
C LEU A 54 2.79 6.52 2.49
N SER A 55 3.74 7.42 2.72
CA SER A 55 4.87 7.10 3.57
C SER A 55 4.40 6.97 5.02
N TRP A 56 5.23 6.34 5.85
CA TRP A 56 4.99 6.26 7.29
C TRP A 56 4.84 7.65 7.94
N GLN A 57 5.48 8.66 7.35
CA GLN A 57 5.40 10.06 7.75
C GLN A 57 4.05 10.68 7.36
N ASP A 58 3.52 10.36 6.16
CA ASP A 58 2.20 10.81 5.72
C ASP A 58 1.09 10.19 6.59
N LEU A 59 1.29 8.94 7.00
CA LEU A 59 0.41 8.23 7.93
C LEU A 59 0.40 8.86 9.33
N GLN A 60 1.58 9.16 9.91
CA GLN A 60 1.66 9.88 11.19
C GLN A 60 0.98 11.25 11.12
N THR A 61 1.25 12.02 10.06
CA THR A 61 0.65 13.34 9.86
C THR A 61 -0.87 13.26 9.70
N GLY A 62 -1.36 12.24 8.99
CA GLY A 62 -2.80 11.99 8.84
C GLY A 62 -3.47 11.62 10.16
N VAL A 63 -2.84 10.75 10.96
CA VAL A 63 -3.35 10.33 12.27
C VAL A 63 -3.36 11.50 13.26
N GLU A 64 -2.33 12.33 13.29
CA GLU A 64 -2.28 13.53 14.13
C GLU A 64 -3.37 14.53 13.76
N LYS A 65 -3.60 14.76 12.46
CA LYS A 65 -4.70 15.60 11.98
C LYS A 65 -6.06 15.06 12.42
N VAL A 66 -6.31 13.77 12.24
CA VAL A 66 -7.57 13.14 12.68
C VAL A 66 -7.73 13.27 14.20
N LYS A 67 -6.70 12.98 14.98
CA LYS A 67 -6.73 13.14 16.44
C LYS A 67 -7.03 14.59 16.85
N GLY A 68 -6.40 15.58 16.20
CA GLY A 68 -6.66 17.00 16.43
C GLY A 68 -8.11 17.40 16.13
N PHE A 69 -8.65 16.95 15.00
CA PHE A 69 -10.05 17.20 14.61
C PHE A 69 -11.07 16.57 15.58
N PHE A 70 -10.77 15.41 16.16
CA PHE A 70 -11.63 14.77 17.15
C PHE A 70 -11.47 15.36 18.55
N ALA A 71 -10.27 15.84 18.91
CA ALA A 71 -10.02 16.52 20.18
C ALA A 71 -10.62 17.93 20.24
N GLU A 72 -10.68 18.65 19.12
CA GLU A 72 -11.28 20.00 19.03
C GLU A 72 -12.83 19.98 19.10
N LYS A 73 -13.45 18.82 18.85
CA LYS A 73 -14.92 18.66 18.90
C LYS A 73 -15.46 18.08 20.21
N GLN A 74 -14.63 17.80 21.21
CA GLN A 74 -15.02 17.48 22.59
C GLN A 74 -15.00 18.72 23.48
#